data_AF-A0A819B763-F1
#
_entry.id   AF-A0A819B763-F1
#
_cell.length_a   1.000
_cell.length_b   1.000
_cell.length_c   1.000
_cell.angle_alpha   90.00
_cell.angle_beta   90.00
_cell.angle_gamma   90.00
#
_symmetry.space_group_name_H-M   'P 1'
#
loop_
_entity.id
_entity.type
_entity.pdbx_description
1 polymer ?
#
loop_
_entity_poly.entity_id
_entity_poly.type
_entity_poly.pdbx_seq_one_letter_code
_entity_poly.pdbx_strand_id
1 'polypeptide(L)'
;MNHQNSYHIQSLYEQYKNGIRNNCSKEQDEFHTPLLNSIQPLKPYRIAPIHRLTQIEHLLNLIPEIEKTKTFTIHTERHWELNMVTLIEIELVQVQRKESIVLYLELLHLPSPNTLLFSVIRTLINKIFHPSKRIIVWSNDNKEDLQILVLWAYLSKCTFDETYLIVLQGPFKVWYNKTFKHLKKCYVPSFDVQDHCYCSCPYRPYKNVYDQWTLEAAIEYTFGEFIHKPNGNLIDYQQNIIYHVHRGLAMAKLLMAVELDWSSNDLSLFNRFHRK
;
A
#
# COMPACT_ATOMS: atom_id res chain seq x y z
N MET A 1 -33.06 -14.71 -3.12
CA MET A 1 -31.74 -15.30 -2.78
C MET A 1 -30.65 -14.28 -2.45
N ASN A 2 -30.92 -12.98 -2.20
CA ASN A 2 -29.86 -11.98 -1.97
C ASN A 2 -29.89 -11.22 -0.63
N HIS A 3 -30.67 -11.65 0.37
CA HIS A 3 -30.61 -11.01 1.70
C HIS A 3 -29.54 -11.58 2.62
N GLN A 4 -29.07 -12.83 2.43
CA GLN A 4 -28.09 -13.45 3.34
C GLN A 4 -26.66 -12.92 3.18
N ASN A 5 -26.25 -12.44 2.00
CA ASN A 5 -24.89 -11.89 1.79
C ASN A 5 -24.69 -10.50 2.40
N SER A 6 -25.76 -9.68 2.50
CA SER A 6 -25.67 -8.35 3.13
C SER A 6 -25.41 -8.46 4.64
N TYR A 7 -26.01 -9.44 5.32
CA TYR A 7 -25.79 -9.67 6.75
C TYR A 7 -24.39 -10.19 7.04
N HIS A 8 -23.79 -10.95 6.12
CA HIS A 8 -22.43 -11.46 6.31
C HIS A 8 -21.37 -10.36 6.23
N ILE A 9 -21.49 -9.42 5.28
CA ILE A 9 -20.56 -8.29 5.16
C ILE A 9 -20.70 -7.33 6.34
N GLN A 10 -21.92 -7.09 6.81
CA GLN A 10 -22.16 -6.24 7.98
C GLN A 10 -21.67 -6.89 9.29
N SER A 11 -21.75 -8.21 9.40
CA SER A 11 -21.16 -9.00 10.49
C SER A 11 -19.63 -8.91 10.51
N LEU A 12 -18.96 -9.04 9.35
CA LEU A 12 -17.51 -8.89 9.24
C LEU A 12 -17.05 -7.46 9.56
N TYR A 13 -17.86 -6.45 9.20
CA TYR A 13 -17.59 -5.05 9.54
C TYR A 13 -17.72 -4.78 11.05
N GLU A 14 -18.74 -5.32 11.72
CA GLU A 14 -18.89 -5.19 13.17
C GLU A 14 -17.83 -6.00 13.93
N GLN A 15 -17.39 -7.16 13.42
CA GLN A 15 -16.25 -7.90 13.98
C GLN A 15 -14.93 -7.13 13.85
N TYR A 16 -14.69 -6.50 12.70
CA TYR A 16 -13.52 -5.62 12.49
C TYR A 16 -13.56 -4.39 13.41
N LYS A 17 -14.71 -3.73 13.53
CA LYS A 17 -14.92 -2.56 14.40
C LYS A 17 -14.79 -2.89 15.89
N ASN A 18 -15.26 -4.07 16.32
CA ASN A 18 -15.13 -4.52 17.70
C ASN A 18 -13.71 -5.01 18.04
N GLY A 19 -12.99 -5.57 17.06
CA GLY A 19 -11.56 -5.87 17.20
C GLY A 19 -10.69 -4.61 17.39
N ILE A 20 -11.08 -3.49 16.78
CA ILE A 20 -10.43 -2.19 16.98
C ILE A 20 -10.86 -1.55 18.31
N ARG A 21 -12.16 -1.56 18.65
CA ARG A 21 -12.67 -0.93 19.89
C ARG A 21 -12.17 -1.58 21.17
N ASN A 22 -11.94 -2.89 21.19
CA ASN A 22 -11.51 -3.57 22.41
C ASN A 22 -10.01 -3.40 22.73
N ASN A 23 -9.23 -2.79 21.83
CA ASN A 23 -7.82 -2.45 22.06
C ASN A 23 -7.56 -0.92 22.10
N CYS A 24 -8.58 -0.08 21.90
CA CYS A 24 -8.47 1.38 21.76
C CYS A 24 -9.34 2.12 22.78
N SER A 25 -9.15 1.84 24.06
CA SER A 25 -9.71 2.69 25.11
C SER A 25 -8.78 2.73 26.30
N LYS A 26 -7.66 3.44 26.14
CA LYS A 26 -7.01 4.24 27.21
C LYS A 26 -5.76 5.08 26.83
N GLU A 27 -5.29 5.11 25.57
CA GLU A 27 -4.06 5.87 25.21
C GLU A 27 -4.15 6.74 23.93
N GLN A 28 -5.33 7.17 23.48
CA GLN A 28 -5.46 7.82 22.15
C GLN A 28 -5.45 9.36 22.09
N ASP A 29 -5.44 10.09 23.21
CA ASP A 29 -5.57 11.56 23.15
C ASP A 29 -4.23 12.33 23.00
N GLU A 30 -3.06 11.68 23.04
CA GLU A 30 -1.76 12.35 22.85
C GLU A 30 -1.09 12.14 21.48
N PHE A 31 -1.61 11.25 20.62
CA PHE A 31 -0.93 10.87 19.36
C PHE A 31 -1.41 11.60 18.08
N HIS A 32 -2.53 12.33 18.12
CA HIS A 32 -3.13 12.84 16.89
C HIS A 32 -2.53 14.15 16.37
N THR A 33 -1.93 14.98 17.23
CA THR A 33 -1.44 16.32 16.87
C THR A 33 0.00 16.36 16.29
N PRO A 34 0.95 15.48 16.66
CA PRO A 34 2.31 15.53 16.10
C PRO A 34 2.43 14.97 14.67
N LEU A 35 1.54 14.07 14.25
CA LEU A 35 1.67 13.39 12.96
C LEU A 35 1.50 14.33 11.77
N LEU A 36 0.51 15.23 11.84
CA LEU A 36 0.15 16.19 10.77
C LEU A 36 1.28 17.16 10.42
N ASN A 37 2.15 17.52 11.38
CA ASN A 37 3.26 18.45 11.16
C ASN A 37 4.56 17.78 10.68
N SER A 38 4.60 16.45 10.59
CA SER A 38 5.81 15.68 10.23
C SER A 38 5.84 15.21 8.76
N ILE A 39 4.80 15.54 8.00
CA ILE A 39 4.59 14.97 6.66
C ILE A 39 5.10 15.96 5.62
N GLN A 40 6.32 15.71 5.15
CA GLN A 40 6.92 16.45 4.05
C GLN A 40 6.36 15.97 2.70
N PRO A 41 6.31 16.86 1.67
CA PRO A 41 6.02 16.47 0.28
C PRO A 41 6.88 15.28 -0.15
N LEU A 42 6.42 14.57 -1.20
CA LEU A 42 7.10 13.45 -1.89
C LEU A 42 8.52 13.28 -1.39
N LYS A 43 8.70 12.45 -0.34
CA LYS A 43 10.04 12.29 0.22
C LYS A 43 10.93 11.82 -0.92
N PRO A 44 12.11 12.44 -1.14
CA PRO A 44 13.08 11.85 -2.05
C PRO A 44 13.23 10.39 -1.64
N TYR A 45 13.42 9.52 -2.62
CA TYR A 45 13.63 8.11 -2.35
C TYR A 45 14.86 7.65 -3.09
N ARG A 46 15.59 6.75 -2.44
CA ARG A 46 16.65 5.98 -3.09
C ARG A 46 16.16 4.57 -3.38
N ILE A 47 16.42 4.13 -4.60
CA ILE A 47 16.20 2.74 -5.01
C ILE A 47 17.44 1.93 -4.64
N ALA A 48 17.23 0.80 -3.98
CA ALA A 48 18.25 -0.19 -3.69
C ALA A 48 17.91 -1.48 -4.45
N PRO A 49 18.51 -1.71 -5.63
CA PRO A 49 18.23 -2.92 -6.41
C PRO A 49 18.88 -4.15 -5.76
N ILE A 50 18.11 -5.23 -5.68
CA ILE A 50 18.48 -6.52 -5.10
C ILE A 50 18.35 -7.60 -6.18
N HIS A 51 19.51 -8.03 -6.69
CA HIS A 51 19.69 -9.05 -7.71
C HIS A 51 21.03 -9.79 -7.47
N ARG A 52 21.37 -10.76 -8.32
CA ARG A 52 22.57 -11.62 -8.22
C ARG A 52 23.91 -10.90 -8.31
N LEU A 53 23.91 -9.63 -8.74
CA LEU A 53 25.12 -8.80 -8.84
C LEU A 53 25.16 -7.72 -7.74
N THR A 54 24.16 -7.67 -6.86
CA THR A 54 24.16 -6.73 -5.73
C THR A 54 25.32 -7.06 -4.80
N GLN A 55 26.10 -6.03 -4.45
CA GLN A 55 27.21 -6.18 -3.53
C GLN A 55 26.69 -6.48 -2.11
N ILE A 56 27.31 -7.46 -1.45
CA ILE A 56 26.92 -7.88 -0.09
C ILE A 56 27.00 -6.70 0.89
N GLU A 57 28.04 -5.88 0.79
CA GLU A 57 28.21 -4.68 1.64
C GLU A 57 27.00 -3.73 1.58
N HIS A 58 26.43 -3.55 0.39
CA HIS A 58 25.23 -2.74 0.24
C HIS A 58 24.04 -3.32 1.01
N LEU A 59 23.84 -4.64 0.96
CA LEU A 59 22.78 -5.33 1.70
C LEU A 59 23.00 -5.26 3.21
N LEU A 60 24.25 -5.42 3.67
CA LEU A 60 24.59 -5.29 5.07
C LEU A 60 24.30 -3.88 5.60
N ASN A 61 24.51 -2.84 4.79
CA ASN A 61 24.15 -1.47 5.14
C ASN A 61 22.63 -1.22 5.20
N LEU A 62 21.81 -2.05 4.55
CA LEU A 62 20.34 -1.95 4.61
C LEU A 62 19.76 -2.63 5.85
N ILE A 63 20.44 -3.62 6.43
CA ILE A 63 19.93 -4.37 7.58
C ILE A 63 19.57 -3.46 8.76
N PRO A 64 20.43 -2.53 9.24
CA PRO A 64 20.08 -1.64 10.34
C PRO A 64 18.85 -0.77 10.05
N GLU A 65 18.59 -0.45 8.78
CA GLU A 65 17.45 0.35 8.38
C GLU A 65 16.14 -0.42 8.42
N ILE A 66 16.18 -1.67 7.97
CA ILE A 66 15.06 -2.60 8.05
C ILE A 66 14.72 -2.91 9.50
N GLU A 67 15.73 -3.09 10.35
CA GLU A 67 15.53 -3.34 11.78
C GLU A 67 14.82 -2.18 12.48
N LYS A 68 15.17 -0.93 12.15
CA LYS A 68 14.52 0.27 12.69
C LYS A 68 13.12 0.51 12.12
N THR A 69 12.86 0.04 10.90
CA THR A 69 11.58 0.25 10.21
C THR A 69 10.50 -0.63 10.80
N LYS A 70 9.35 -0.06 11.18
CA LYS A 70 8.21 -0.82 11.73
C LYS A 70 7.15 -1.16 10.68
N THR A 71 7.06 -0.36 9.63
CA THR A 71 6.01 -0.47 8.62
C THR A 71 6.63 -0.52 7.24
N PHE A 72 6.15 -1.44 6.41
CA PHE A 72 6.56 -1.63 5.03
C PHE A 72 5.35 -1.58 4.13
N THR A 73 5.49 -0.99 2.96
CA THR A 73 4.50 -1.15 1.88
C THR A 73 5.12 -2.01 0.78
N ILE A 74 4.40 -3.01 0.31
CA ILE A 74 4.90 -3.96 -0.69
C ILE A 74 3.96 -3.98 -1.90
N HIS A 75 4.54 -3.82 -3.08
CA HIS A 75 3.85 -3.98 -4.36
C HIS A 75 4.55 -5.05 -5.20
N THR A 76 3.80 -5.73 -6.04
CA THR A 76 4.31 -6.76 -6.94
C THR A 76 3.95 -6.43 -8.39
N GLU A 77 4.89 -6.62 -9.29
CA GLU A 77 4.62 -6.61 -10.73
C GLU A 77 4.68 -8.02 -11.28
N ARG A 78 3.77 -8.32 -12.23
CA ARG A 78 3.76 -9.58 -12.98
C ARG A 78 4.12 -9.35 -14.44
N HIS A 79 4.82 -10.31 -15.04
CA HIS A 79 4.95 -10.40 -16.48
C HIS A 79 3.57 -10.68 -17.09
N TRP A 80 3.13 -9.84 -18.04
CA TRP A 80 1.77 -9.88 -18.56
C TRP A 80 1.43 -11.19 -19.29
N GLU A 81 2.37 -11.79 -20.03
CA GLU A 81 2.12 -13.06 -20.74
C GLU A 81 2.20 -14.29 -19.83
N LEU A 82 3.14 -14.27 -18.88
CA LEU A 82 3.48 -15.45 -18.09
C LEU A 82 2.72 -15.49 -16.76
N ASN A 83 2.05 -14.38 -16.43
CA ASN A 83 1.38 -14.16 -15.15
C ASN A 83 2.28 -14.51 -13.94
N MET A 84 3.58 -14.25 -14.07
CA MET A 84 4.59 -14.57 -13.07
C MET A 84 5.11 -13.29 -12.46
N VAL A 85 5.29 -13.27 -11.14
CA VAL A 85 5.89 -12.13 -10.43
C VAL A 85 7.33 -11.92 -10.92
N THR A 86 7.63 -10.71 -11.38
CA THR A 86 8.95 -10.33 -11.89
C THR A 86 9.69 -9.39 -10.94
N LEU A 87 8.94 -8.54 -10.23
CA LEU A 87 9.47 -7.54 -9.32
C LEU A 87 8.64 -7.50 -8.04
N ILE A 88 9.34 -7.43 -6.90
CA ILE A 88 8.73 -7.05 -5.62
C ILE A 88 9.37 -5.73 -5.20
N GLU A 89 8.54 -4.70 -5.09
CA GLU A 89 8.92 -3.38 -4.59
C GLU A 89 8.57 -3.29 -3.11
N ILE A 90 9.56 -3.00 -2.25
CA ILE A 90 9.37 -2.87 -0.80
C ILE A 90 9.83 -1.48 -0.37
N GLU A 91 8.91 -0.66 0.12
CA GLU A 91 9.28 0.64 0.69
C GLU A 91 9.32 0.57 2.22
N LEU A 92 10.40 1.12 2.77
CA LEU A 92 10.59 1.31 4.21
C LEU A 92 9.88 2.58 4.64
N VAL A 93 8.74 2.46 5.32
CA VAL A 93 7.96 3.62 5.78
C VAL A 93 8.59 4.18 7.06
N GLN A 94 9.32 5.29 6.92
CA GLN A 94 9.99 5.97 8.03
C GLN A 94 9.59 7.46 8.10
N VAL A 95 8.73 7.81 9.06
CA VAL A 95 8.17 9.17 9.22
C VAL A 95 9.25 10.22 9.50
N GLN A 96 10.28 9.88 10.29
CA GLN A 96 11.30 10.84 10.73
C GLN A 96 12.44 11.07 9.73
N ARG A 97 12.47 10.35 8.61
CA ARG A 97 13.55 10.46 7.62
C ARG A 97 13.30 11.50 6.55
N LYS A 98 14.39 12.10 6.08
CA LYS A 98 14.39 12.98 4.90
C LYS A 98 14.21 12.20 3.59
N GLU A 99 14.72 10.96 3.52
CA GLU A 99 14.68 10.12 2.32
C GLU A 99 14.07 8.75 2.62
N SER A 100 13.17 8.27 1.77
CA SER A 100 12.61 6.90 1.79
C SER A 100 13.57 5.91 1.11
N ILE A 101 13.57 4.65 1.56
CA ILE A 101 14.34 3.58 0.91
C ILE A 101 13.36 2.63 0.26
N VAL A 102 13.54 2.40 -1.04
CA VAL A 102 12.75 1.45 -1.83
C VAL A 102 13.66 0.32 -2.29
N LEU A 103 13.34 -0.90 -1.89
CA LEU A 103 14.05 -2.11 -2.32
C LEU A 103 13.36 -2.69 -3.55
N TYR A 104 14.13 -2.96 -4.60
CA TYR A 104 13.64 -3.64 -5.81
C TYR A 104 14.20 -5.05 -5.85
N LEU A 105 13.36 -6.05 -5.59
CA LEU A 105 13.73 -7.45 -5.68
C LEU A 105 13.36 -7.99 -7.07
N GLU A 106 14.35 -8.09 -7.94
CA GLU A 106 14.20 -8.63 -9.30
C GLU A 106 14.25 -10.15 -9.25
N LEU A 107 13.07 -10.79 -9.18
CA LEU A 107 12.95 -12.22 -8.92
C LEU A 107 13.74 -13.06 -9.95
N LEU A 108 13.61 -12.77 -11.23
CA LEU A 108 14.32 -13.49 -12.29
C LEU A 108 15.85 -13.42 -12.22
N HIS A 109 16.38 -12.50 -11.41
CA HIS A 109 17.81 -12.26 -11.28
C HIS A 109 18.30 -12.50 -9.86
N LEU A 110 17.52 -13.13 -8.99
CA LEU A 110 17.97 -13.48 -7.66
C LEU A 110 19.04 -14.60 -7.65
N PRO A 111 19.96 -14.61 -6.68
CA PRO A 111 21.05 -15.59 -6.63
C PRO A 111 20.56 -17.00 -6.25
N SER A 112 21.39 -18.02 -6.52
CA SER A 112 21.07 -19.40 -6.17
C SER A 112 21.22 -19.68 -4.66
N PRO A 113 20.49 -20.67 -4.11
CA PRO A 113 20.49 -21.00 -2.67
C PRO A 113 21.86 -21.29 -2.05
N ASN A 114 22.84 -21.70 -2.86
CA ASN A 114 24.18 -22.09 -2.37
C ASN A 114 25.15 -20.91 -2.22
N THR A 115 24.69 -19.68 -2.46
CA THR A 115 25.55 -18.49 -2.42
C THR A 115 25.46 -17.76 -1.08
N LEU A 116 26.54 -17.08 -0.69
CA LEU A 116 26.52 -16.18 0.46
C LEU A 116 25.51 -15.05 0.26
N LEU A 117 25.40 -14.53 -0.97
CA LEU A 117 24.45 -13.47 -1.31
C LEU A 117 22.99 -13.89 -1.06
N PHE A 118 22.62 -15.13 -1.42
CA PHE A 118 21.30 -15.69 -1.09
C PHE A 118 21.02 -15.65 0.41
N SER A 119 21.97 -16.10 1.23
CA SER A 119 21.82 -16.09 2.69
C SER A 119 21.61 -14.67 3.23
N VAL A 120 22.34 -13.68 2.71
CA VAL A 120 22.18 -12.28 3.12
C VAL A 120 20.83 -11.71 2.72
N ILE A 121 20.38 -11.95 1.48
CA ILE A 121 19.04 -11.53 1.02
C ILE A 121 17.95 -12.22 1.84
N ARG A 122 18.09 -13.51 2.12
CA ARG A 122 17.16 -14.26 2.98
C ARG A 122 17.10 -13.69 4.40
N THR A 123 18.24 -13.33 5.00
CA THR A 123 18.26 -12.64 6.30
C THR A 123 17.53 -11.30 6.23
N LEU A 124 17.75 -10.53 5.16
CA LEU A 124 17.09 -9.25 4.94
C LEU A 124 15.56 -9.42 4.87
N ILE A 125 15.08 -10.39 4.07
CA ILE A 125 13.66 -10.68 3.90
C ILE A 125 13.02 -11.17 5.21
N ASN A 126 13.67 -12.06 5.95
CA ASN A 126 13.16 -12.50 7.26
C ASN A 126 13.02 -11.34 8.26
N LYS A 127 13.87 -10.30 8.19
CA LYS A 127 13.75 -9.11 9.05
C LYS A 127 12.59 -8.20 8.65
N ILE A 128 12.27 -8.12 7.36
CA ILE A 128 11.10 -7.37 6.86
C ILE A 128 9.81 -8.07 7.29
N PHE A 129 9.74 -9.40 7.11
CA PHE A 129 8.59 -10.25 7.43
C PHE A 129 8.56 -10.74 8.87
N HIS A 130 9.30 -10.08 9.77
CA HIS A 130 9.25 -10.43 11.18
C HIS A 130 7.86 -10.11 11.77
N PRO A 131 7.25 -10.94 12.64
CA PRO A 131 5.87 -10.75 13.12
C PRO A 131 5.61 -9.42 13.85
N SER A 132 6.65 -8.77 14.39
CA SER A 132 6.55 -7.43 15.00
C SER A 132 6.49 -6.28 13.99
N LYS A 133 6.62 -6.57 12.70
CA LYS A 133 6.55 -5.60 11.61
C LYS A 133 5.17 -5.62 10.99
N ARG A 134 4.78 -4.47 10.45
CA ARG A 134 3.50 -4.28 9.76
C ARG A 134 3.76 -4.21 8.26
N ILE A 135 3.17 -5.12 7.51
CA ILE A 135 3.27 -5.14 6.04
C ILE A 135 1.94 -4.72 5.44
N ILE A 136 1.99 -3.75 4.55
CA ILE A 136 0.83 -3.23 3.81
C ILE A 136 1.00 -3.62 2.35
N VAL A 137 -0.01 -4.27 1.79
CA VAL A 137 -0.12 -4.53 0.36
C VAL A 137 -1.39 -3.90 -0.17
N TRP A 138 -1.46 -3.65 -1.47
CA TRP A 138 -2.65 -3.05 -2.07
C TRP A 138 -3.81 -4.04 -2.13
N SER A 139 -3.66 -5.17 -2.84
CA SER A 139 -4.73 -6.15 -3.08
C SER A 139 -4.42 -7.55 -2.53
N ASN A 140 -5.42 -8.43 -2.57
CA ASN A 140 -5.23 -9.86 -2.29
C ASN A 140 -4.26 -10.51 -3.30
N ASP A 141 -4.28 -10.08 -4.57
CA ASP A 141 -3.35 -10.58 -5.57
C ASP A 141 -1.89 -10.27 -5.19
N ASN A 142 -1.62 -9.06 -4.69
CA ASN A 142 -0.28 -8.73 -4.18
C ASN A 142 0.09 -9.58 -2.97
N LYS A 143 -0.87 -9.88 -2.08
CA LYS A 143 -0.63 -10.79 -0.94
C LYS A 143 -0.26 -12.20 -1.41
N GLU A 144 -1.02 -12.73 -2.36
CA GLU A 144 -0.79 -14.07 -2.92
C GLU A 144 0.55 -14.16 -3.66
N ASP A 145 0.92 -13.10 -4.39
CA ASP A 145 2.22 -13.00 -5.07
C ASP A 145 3.41 -13.20 -4.14
N LEU A 146 3.32 -12.75 -2.89
CA LEU A 146 4.41 -12.88 -1.92
C LEU A 146 4.70 -14.33 -1.51
N GLN A 147 3.81 -15.29 -1.81
CA GLN A 147 4.10 -16.71 -1.61
C GLN A 147 5.30 -17.19 -2.45
N ILE A 148 5.67 -16.46 -3.51
CA ILE A 148 6.87 -16.74 -4.29
C ILE A 148 8.15 -16.73 -3.44
N LEU A 149 8.21 -15.88 -2.41
CA LEU A 149 9.34 -15.81 -1.48
C LEU A 149 9.45 -17.09 -0.64
N VAL A 150 8.32 -17.72 -0.33
CA VAL A 150 8.29 -19.02 0.35
C VAL A 150 8.69 -20.14 -0.61
N LEU A 151 8.11 -20.13 -1.83
CA LEU A 151 8.41 -21.12 -2.86
C LEU A 151 9.90 -21.17 -3.21
N TRP A 152 10.57 -20.01 -3.21
CA TRP A 152 11.99 -19.88 -3.53
C TRP A 152 12.90 -19.87 -2.29
N ALA A 153 12.38 -20.25 -1.12
CA ALA A 153 13.10 -20.39 0.14
C ALA A 153 13.75 -19.10 0.69
N TYR A 154 13.37 -17.93 0.19
CA TYR A 154 13.76 -16.61 0.75
C TYR A 154 13.02 -16.28 2.05
N LEU A 155 11.87 -16.91 2.28
CA LEU A 155 11.06 -16.76 3.48
C LEU A 155 10.58 -18.15 3.92
N SER A 156 10.53 -18.40 5.23
CA SER A 156 9.93 -19.65 5.71
C SER A 156 8.40 -19.54 5.69
N LYS A 157 7.70 -20.66 5.46
CA LYS A 157 6.23 -20.66 5.51
C LYS A 157 5.69 -20.22 6.88
N CYS A 158 6.31 -20.69 7.97
CA CYS A 158 5.96 -20.29 9.34
C CYS A 158 6.05 -18.76 9.51
N THR A 159 7.15 -18.15 9.07
CA THR A 159 7.35 -16.71 9.17
C THR A 159 6.32 -15.94 8.34
N PHE A 160 6.00 -16.43 7.13
CA PHE A 160 4.99 -15.81 6.28
C PHE A 160 3.59 -15.88 6.91
N ASP A 161 3.21 -17.03 7.45
CA ASP A 161 1.89 -17.24 8.06
C ASP A 161 1.71 -16.40 9.35
N GLU A 162 2.80 -16.14 10.08
CA GLU A 162 2.83 -15.28 11.27
C GLU A 162 2.96 -13.79 10.95
N THR A 163 3.22 -13.41 9.69
CA THR A 163 3.42 -12.02 9.30
C THR A 163 2.11 -11.23 9.41
N TYR A 164 2.16 -10.07 10.07
CA TYR A 164 1.03 -9.15 10.11
C TYR A 164 0.90 -8.35 8.80
N LEU A 165 0.08 -8.90 7.88
CA LEU A 165 -0.16 -8.36 6.54
C LEU A 165 -1.56 -7.76 6.41
N ILE A 166 -1.63 -6.53 5.91
CA ILE A 166 -2.87 -5.77 5.69
C ILE A 166 -3.06 -5.52 4.21
N VAL A 167 -4.26 -5.85 3.71
CA VAL A 167 -4.70 -5.54 2.35
C VAL A 167 -5.47 -4.23 2.37
N LEU A 168 -4.88 -3.16 1.82
CA LEU A 168 -5.36 -1.78 1.98
C LEU A 168 -6.60 -1.45 1.13
N GLN A 169 -6.78 -2.10 -0.02
CA GLN A 169 -7.83 -1.76 -0.98
C GLN A 169 -9.25 -1.82 -0.39
N GLY A 170 -9.53 -2.81 0.47
CA GLY A 170 -10.83 -2.96 1.14
C GLY A 170 -11.14 -1.78 2.08
N PRO A 171 -10.31 -1.54 3.11
CA PRO A 171 -10.40 -0.37 3.98
C PRO A 171 -10.45 0.96 3.21
N PHE A 172 -9.64 1.11 2.16
CA PHE A 172 -9.66 2.28 1.29
C PHE A 172 -11.01 2.49 0.62
N LYS A 173 -11.59 1.45 0.01
CA LYS A 173 -12.90 1.53 -0.67
C LYS A 173 -14.00 2.02 0.29
N VAL A 174 -14.02 1.49 1.52
CA VAL A 174 -14.97 1.91 2.56
C VAL A 174 -14.75 3.37 2.95
N TRP A 175 -13.51 3.76 3.22
CA TRP A 175 -13.16 5.13 3.56
C TRP A 175 -13.54 6.11 2.43
N TYR A 176 -13.18 5.80 1.18
CA TYR A 176 -13.45 6.66 0.03
C TYR A 176 -14.95 6.94 -0.13
N ASN A 177 -15.78 5.90 -0.05
CA ASN A 177 -17.23 6.05 -0.19
C ASN A 177 -17.87 6.82 0.98
N LYS A 178 -17.30 6.71 2.19
CA LYS A 178 -17.73 7.52 3.32
C LYS A 178 -17.36 9.01 3.14
N THR A 179 -16.14 9.28 2.67
CA THR A 179 -15.60 10.63 2.50
C THR A 179 -16.25 11.36 1.33
N PHE A 180 -16.46 10.67 0.21
CA PHE A 180 -17.07 11.21 -1.00
C PHE A 180 -18.51 10.71 -1.15
N LYS A 181 -19.43 11.27 -0.34
CA LYS A 181 -20.86 10.96 -0.33
C LYS A 181 -21.51 11.16 -1.69
N HIS A 182 -22.60 10.45 -1.99
CA HIS A 182 -23.33 10.62 -3.24
C HIS A 182 -23.93 12.04 -3.39
N LEU A 183 -24.00 12.53 -4.63
CA LEU A 183 -24.70 13.77 -4.98
C LEU A 183 -26.19 13.66 -4.63
N LYS A 184 -26.83 14.78 -4.27
CA LYS A 184 -28.28 14.83 -3.98
C LYS A 184 -29.16 14.29 -5.11
N LYS A 185 -28.70 14.40 -6.36
CA LYS A 185 -29.40 13.91 -7.57
C LYS A 185 -29.02 12.47 -7.96
N CYS A 186 -28.22 11.79 -7.17
CA CYS A 186 -27.90 10.38 -7.37
C CYS A 186 -29.13 9.53 -7.00
N TYR A 187 -29.35 8.44 -7.73
CA TYR A 187 -30.37 7.44 -7.38
C TYR A 187 -30.04 6.67 -6.09
N VAL A 188 -28.79 6.78 -5.62
CA VAL A 188 -28.29 6.14 -4.41
C VAL A 188 -28.30 7.14 -3.26
N PRO A 189 -28.80 6.78 -2.07
CA PRO A 189 -28.82 7.68 -0.92
C PRO A 189 -27.43 8.19 -0.52
N SER A 190 -27.33 9.44 -0.09
CA SER A 190 -26.04 10.09 0.26
C SER A 190 -25.33 9.50 1.48
N PHE A 191 -26.02 8.71 2.29
CA PHE A 191 -25.47 8.03 3.46
C PHE A 191 -24.98 6.61 3.13
N ASP A 192 -25.23 6.11 1.93
CA ASP A 192 -24.75 4.81 1.51
C ASP A 192 -23.23 4.84 1.26
N VAL A 193 -22.54 3.85 1.81
CA VAL A 193 -21.09 3.68 1.75
C VAL A 193 -20.67 2.56 0.79
N GLN A 194 -21.63 1.90 0.16
CA GLN A 194 -21.36 0.86 -0.84
C GLN A 194 -21.41 1.43 -2.27
N ASP A 195 -20.79 0.70 -3.19
CA ASP A 195 -20.92 0.97 -4.62
C ASP A 195 -22.25 0.42 -5.14
N HIS A 196 -22.84 1.13 -6.09
CA HIS A 196 -24.13 0.77 -6.67
C HIS A 196 -24.13 1.02 -8.18
N CYS A 197 -24.64 0.06 -8.95
CA CYS A 197 -24.64 0.12 -10.42
C CYS A 197 -25.43 1.31 -10.98
N TYR A 198 -26.41 1.81 -10.21
CA TYR A 198 -27.22 2.98 -10.54
C TYR A 198 -26.60 4.31 -10.08
N CYS A 199 -25.38 4.30 -9.53
CA CYS A 199 -24.68 5.51 -9.16
C CYS A 199 -24.38 6.37 -10.39
N SER A 200 -24.82 7.63 -10.35
CA SER A 200 -24.55 8.64 -11.38
C SER A 200 -23.46 9.64 -10.98
N CYS A 201 -22.78 9.43 -9.84
CA CYS A 201 -21.75 10.34 -9.35
C CYS A 201 -20.46 10.19 -10.16
N PRO A 202 -19.92 11.25 -10.79
CA PRO A 202 -18.76 11.14 -11.67
C PRO A 202 -17.45 10.83 -10.93
N TYR A 203 -17.34 11.19 -9.66
CA TYR A 203 -16.17 10.89 -8.81
C TYR A 203 -16.21 9.48 -8.20
N ARG A 204 -17.21 8.66 -8.52
CA ARG A 204 -17.25 7.24 -8.15
C ARG A 204 -17.12 6.37 -9.40
N PRO A 205 -15.89 6.08 -9.84
CA PRO A 205 -15.66 5.39 -11.11
C PRO A 205 -16.13 3.94 -11.07
N TYR A 206 -15.99 3.31 -9.91
CA TYR A 206 -16.42 1.94 -9.67
C TYR A 206 -17.85 1.93 -9.16
N LYS A 207 -18.69 1.14 -9.82
CA LYS A 207 -20.15 1.13 -9.59
C LYS A 207 -20.63 -0.26 -9.19
N ASN A 208 -19.87 -1.30 -9.48
CA ASN A 208 -20.16 -2.63 -9.00
C ASN A 208 -19.51 -2.84 -7.63
N VAL A 209 -20.21 -3.51 -6.71
CA VAL A 209 -19.65 -3.93 -5.42
C VAL A 209 -18.40 -4.78 -5.59
N TYR A 210 -18.31 -5.55 -6.69
CA TYR A 210 -17.18 -6.41 -7.02
C TYR A 210 -16.03 -5.69 -7.73
N ASP A 211 -16.24 -4.44 -8.16
CA ASP A 211 -15.19 -3.67 -8.80
C ASP A 211 -14.02 -3.46 -7.83
N GLN A 212 -12.83 -3.76 -8.34
CA GLN A 212 -11.57 -3.65 -7.62
C GLN A 212 -10.91 -2.32 -7.96
N TRP A 213 -10.61 -1.53 -6.94
CA TRP A 213 -9.83 -0.31 -7.12
C TRP A 213 -8.41 -0.66 -7.55
N THR A 214 -7.96 -0.12 -8.67
CA THR A 214 -6.52 -0.13 -8.97
C THR A 214 -5.82 0.89 -8.07
N LEU A 215 -4.54 0.67 -7.77
CA LEU A 215 -3.77 1.61 -6.95
C LEU A 215 -3.66 2.96 -7.66
N GLU A 216 -3.48 2.93 -8.99
CA GLU A 216 -3.44 4.08 -9.87
C GLU A 216 -4.73 4.91 -9.78
N ALA A 217 -5.90 4.28 -9.95
CA ALA A 217 -7.18 4.98 -9.83
C ALA A 217 -7.40 5.52 -8.41
N ALA A 218 -7.01 4.77 -7.37
CA ALA A 218 -7.14 5.24 -6.00
C ALA A 218 -6.37 6.54 -5.76
N ILE A 219 -5.15 6.64 -6.28
CA ILE A 219 -4.34 7.86 -6.20
C ILE A 219 -4.90 8.99 -7.04
N GLU A 220 -5.28 8.71 -8.29
CA GLU A 220 -5.83 9.71 -9.19
C GLU A 220 -7.11 10.35 -8.60
N TYR A 221 -8.05 9.53 -8.14
CA TYR A 221 -9.33 10.01 -7.63
C TYR A 221 -9.26 10.64 -6.23
N THR A 222 -8.23 10.31 -5.44
CA THR A 222 -8.06 10.87 -4.08
C THR A 222 -7.18 12.11 -4.08
N PHE A 223 -6.08 12.06 -4.81
CA PHE A 223 -5.01 13.06 -4.76
C PHE A 223 -4.78 13.77 -6.10
N GLY A 224 -5.45 13.38 -7.20
CA GLY A 224 -5.21 13.97 -8.53
C GLY A 224 -3.77 13.80 -9.01
N GLU A 225 -3.12 12.73 -8.57
CA GLU A 225 -1.73 12.40 -8.86
C GLU A 225 -1.68 11.15 -9.75
N PHE A 226 -0.53 10.90 -10.39
CA PHE A 226 -0.32 9.72 -11.23
C PHE A 226 0.84 8.88 -10.71
N ILE A 227 0.72 7.55 -10.81
CA ILE A 227 1.79 6.65 -10.41
C ILE A 227 2.74 6.43 -11.59
N HIS A 228 4.04 6.61 -11.35
CA HIS A 228 5.06 6.32 -12.35
C HIS A 228 5.27 4.80 -12.51
N LYS A 229 5.27 4.29 -13.75
CA LYS A 229 5.67 2.90 -14.03
C LYS A 229 7.17 2.86 -14.36
N PRO A 230 7.99 2.06 -13.67
CA PRO A 230 9.43 2.00 -13.89
C PRO A 230 9.82 1.52 -15.31
N ASN A 231 8.89 0.91 -16.03
CA ASN A 231 9.14 0.25 -17.31
C ASN A 231 9.03 1.25 -18.48
N GLY A 232 9.98 2.19 -18.56
CA GLY A 232 10.62 2.73 -19.77
C GLY A 232 9.85 3.12 -21.04
N ASN A 233 8.54 2.86 -21.16
CA ASN A 233 7.69 3.51 -22.14
C ASN A 233 7.55 4.93 -21.64
N LEU A 234 8.51 5.77 -22.06
CA LEU A 234 8.38 7.20 -22.23
C LEU A 234 7.04 7.45 -22.91
N ILE A 235 5.97 7.52 -22.13
CA ILE A 235 4.88 8.37 -22.50
C ILE A 235 5.50 9.75 -22.38
N ASP A 236 5.80 10.34 -23.54
CA ASP A 236 6.27 11.70 -23.70
C ASP A 236 5.18 12.65 -23.17
N TYR A 237 5.00 12.68 -21.85
CA TYR A 237 4.28 13.74 -21.18
C TYR A 237 5.25 14.91 -21.06
N GLN A 238 5.41 15.62 -22.18
CA GLN A 238 5.96 16.95 -22.16
C GLN A 238 5.22 17.78 -21.09
N GLN A 239 5.99 18.29 -20.13
CA GLN A 239 5.71 19.48 -19.30
C GLN A 239 5.00 19.39 -17.94
N ASN A 240 4.78 18.24 -17.28
CA ASN A 240 4.25 18.23 -15.89
C ASN A 240 4.89 17.16 -14.97
N ILE A 241 6.20 17.25 -14.75
CA ILE A 241 6.99 16.35 -13.87
C ILE A 241 6.58 16.41 -12.37
N ILE A 242 5.64 17.28 -11.99
CA ILE A 242 5.33 17.63 -10.59
C ILE A 242 4.35 16.63 -9.91
N TYR A 243 3.68 15.74 -10.64
CA TYR A 243 2.56 14.93 -10.10
C TYR A 243 2.81 13.41 -10.02
N HIS A 244 4.06 12.96 -10.08
CA HIS A 244 4.39 11.55 -10.06
C HIS A 244 4.67 11.02 -8.65
N VAL A 245 4.03 9.91 -8.28
CA VAL A 245 4.25 9.22 -7.00
C VAL A 245 4.76 7.80 -7.25
N HIS A 246 5.72 7.36 -6.46
CA HIS A 246 6.15 5.96 -6.41
C HIS A 246 5.05 5.08 -5.78
N ARG A 247 4.90 3.82 -6.20
CA ARG A 247 3.81 2.95 -5.72
C ARG A 247 3.79 2.71 -4.21
N GLY A 248 4.98 2.52 -3.61
CA GLY A 248 5.09 2.40 -2.15
C GLY A 248 4.55 3.65 -1.44
N LEU A 249 5.00 4.83 -1.88
CA LEU A 249 4.58 6.11 -1.33
C LEU A 249 3.08 6.37 -1.56
N ALA A 250 2.56 5.96 -2.72
CA ALA A 250 1.13 5.98 -2.99
C ALA A 250 0.35 5.15 -1.94
N MET A 251 0.77 3.92 -1.67
CA MET A 251 0.16 3.10 -0.62
C MET A 251 0.30 3.73 0.76
N ALA A 252 1.44 4.34 1.09
CA ALA A 252 1.62 5.03 2.35
C ALA A 252 0.67 6.24 2.51
N LYS A 253 0.50 7.05 1.45
CA LYS A 253 -0.46 8.18 1.44
C LYS A 253 -1.90 7.70 1.65
N LEU A 254 -2.31 6.66 0.92
CA LEU A 254 -3.66 6.09 1.04
C LEU A 254 -3.88 5.48 2.42
N LEU A 255 -2.87 4.78 2.95
CA LEU A 255 -2.90 4.23 4.31
C LEU A 255 -3.15 5.34 5.32
N MET A 256 -2.42 6.46 5.24
CA MET A 256 -2.61 7.58 6.15
C MET A 256 -4.03 8.15 6.07
N ALA A 257 -4.55 8.37 4.86
CA ALA A 257 -5.89 8.89 4.68
C ALA A 257 -6.95 7.98 5.32
N VAL A 258 -6.78 6.65 5.17
CA VAL A 258 -7.66 5.64 5.75
C VAL A 258 -7.52 5.57 7.28
N GLU A 259 -6.31 5.50 7.82
CA GLU A 259 -6.08 5.33 9.26
C GLU A 259 -6.43 6.56 10.08
N LEU A 260 -6.20 7.74 9.52
CA LEU A 260 -6.54 9.02 10.14
C LEU A 260 -7.98 9.47 9.83
N ASP A 261 -8.75 8.64 9.11
CA ASP A 261 -10.13 8.91 8.70
C ASP A 261 -10.32 10.30 8.08
N TRP A 262 -9.41 10.67 7.16
CA TRP A 262 -9.38 12.01 6.57
C TRP A 262 -10.70 12.37 5.90
N SER A 263 -11.19 13.57 6.23
CA SER A 263 -12.34 14.17 5.57
C SER A 263 -11.95 14.78 4.21
N SER A 264 -12.95 15.18 3.42
CA SER A 264 -12.72 15.92 2.18
C SER A 264 -12.00 17.26 2.42
N ASN A 265 -12.18 17.87 3.59
CA ASN A 265 -11.49 19.10 3.95
C ASN A 265 -10.01 18.84 4.26
N ASP A 266 -9.69 17.75 4.96
CA ASP A 266 -8.30 17.36 5.26
C ASP A 266 -7.53 17.08 3.97
N LEU A 267 -8.15 16.36 3.03
CA LEU A 267 -7.60 16.13 1.68
C LEU A 267 -7.37 17.44 0.92
N SER A 268 -8.33 18.37 0.98
CA SER A 268 -8.21 19.68 0.32
C SER A 268 -7.03 20.48 0.88
N LEU A 269 -6.87 20.50 2.21
CA LEU A 269 -5.74 21.14 2.88
C LEU A 269 -4.42 20.47 2.48
N PHE A 270 -4.34 19.15 2.56
CA PHE A 270 -3.17 18.37 2.14
C PHE A 270 -2.77 18.71 0.70
N ASN A 271 -3.72 18.59 -0.24
CA ASN A 271 -3.48 18.90 -1.65
C ASN A 271 -3.04 20.35 -1.88
N ARG A 272 -3.56 21.32 -1.11
CA ARG A 272 -3.17 22.72 -1.22
C ARG A 272 -1.71 22.97 -0.80
N PHE A 273 -1.22 22.26 0.21
CA PHE A 273 0.15 22.40 0.69
C PHE A 273 1.17 21.61 -0.15
N HIS A 274 0.73 20.52 -0.78
CA HIS A 274 1.63 19.59 -1.48
C HIS A 274 1.60 19.68 -3.02
N ARG A 275 0.66 20.42 -3.62
CA ARG A 275 0.59 20.64 -5.10
C ARG A 275 1.24 21.96 -5.57
N LYS A 276 1.97 22.67 -4.72
CA LYS A 276 2.76 23.86 -5.11
C LYS A 276 4.16 23.45 -5.54
#